data_AF-A0A165LRY8-F1
#
_entry.id   AF-A0A165LRY8-F1
#
_cell.length_a   1.000
_cell.length_b   1.000
_cell.length_c   1.000
_cell.angle_alpha   90.00
_cell.angle_beta   90.00
_cell.angle_gamma   90.00
#
_symmetry.space_group_name_H-M   'P 1'
#
loop_
_entity.id
_entity.type
_entity.pdbx_description
1 polymer ?
#
loop_
_entity_poly.entity_id
_entity_poly.type
_entity_poly.pdbx_seq_one_letter_code
_entity_poly.pdbx_strand_id
1 'polypeptide(L)'
;MSMCATRSTCQYPGCNRDVWQGSGGSCSAFCGKGHRDAMQRLNNAEPTQAEPVELCKHCQKRHVYVEGNRTHDFCGKHCSAAYQAANGSSYVQRGSSATTAHICKHPQCQRPVYVGPDGVPSNYCSNGHRMERQDQGEVCLLCSERPKFVDNGKLTDFCSKRCRDDTLGLAPLILSISDDMVSFKDVSQQFKYQWKHDLTAAPDIVNIWKIYSDKAHSDEFYSYKRHIEHKTMIPGGNSKRRWHGTIRSCTLGDDKDQCNLCQNADCSLCSIIRTSFHIAKAGRRTNSGRFAGIYASATSSKADDYVEERGGSPYKAMLLNDVVLGKTIKMRVGNEGLTKPPNGYDSVVGEPGGDLNYDEAIVYQNEAIRPLFLVVYN
;
A
#
# COMPACT_ATOMS: atom_id res chain seq x y z
N MET A 1 -6.65 20.08 -45.06
CA MET A 1 -6.05 19.30 -43.95
C MET A 1 -5.14 18.26 -44.59
N SER A 2 -3.82 18.42 -44.48
CA SER A 2 -2.86 17.55 -45.17
C SER A 2 -2.72 16.23 -44.42
N MET A 3 -3.12 15.12 -45.05
CA MET A 3 -2.88 13.77 -44.54
C MET A 3 -1.39 13.46 -44.61
N CYS A 4 -0.80 12.99 -43.51
CA CYS A 4 0.61 12.61 -43.45
C CYS A 4 0.82 11.28 -44.19
N ALA A 5 1.07 11.37 -45.49
CA ALA A 5 1.61 10.26 -46.27
C ALA A 5 3.13 10.19 -46.04
N THR A 6 3.63 8.97 -45.80
CA THR A 6 5.04 8.56 -45.55
C THR A 6 5.52 8.62 -44.09
N ARG A 7 6.15 7.51 -43.65
CA ARG A 7 6.81 7.33 -42.35
C ARG A 7 7.90 8.40 -42.19
N SER A 8 7.57 9.50 -41.52
CA SER A 8 8.53 10.53 -41.17
C SER A 8 9.36 10.09 -39.96
N THR A 9 10.69 10.09 -40.12
CA THR A 9 11.67 9.79 -39.07
C THR A 9 11.85 10.97 -38.12
N CYS A 10 12.09 10.70 -36.84
CA CYS A 10 12.35 11.72 -35.82
C CYS A 10 13.51 12.65 -36.21
N GLN A 11 13.28 13.97 -36.15
CA GLN A 11 14.29 14.97 -36.53
C GLN A 11 15.39 15.20 -35.47
N TYR A 12 15.47 14.35 -34.44
CA TYR A 12 16.51 14.48 -33.42
C TYR A 12 17.77 13.77 -33.91
N PRO A 13 18.96 14.43 -33.92
CA PRO A 13 20.18 13.84 -34.46
C PRO A 13 20.48 12.45 -33.86
N GLY A 14 20.62 11.44 -34.72
CA GLY A 14 20.89 10.06 -34.33
C GLY A 14 19.67 9.23 -33.90
N CYS A 15 18.44 9.77 -34.02
CA CYS A 15 17.21 9.02 -33.77
C CYS A 15 16.58 8.48 -35.06
N ASN A 16 16.42 7.16 -35.15
CA ASN A 16 15.79 6.49 -36.29
C ASN A 16 14.36 6.01 -36.00
N ARG A 17 13.69 6.56 -34.99
CA ARG A 17 12.31 6.18 -34.61
C ARG A 17 11.30 6.98 -35.41
N ASP A 18 10.13 6.40 -35.68
CA ASP A 18 9.01 7.09 -36.29
C ASP A 18 8.51 8.23 -35.40
N VAL A 19 8.05 9.32 -36.03
CA VAL A 19 7.47 10.45 -35.30
C VAL A 19 6.18 10.07 -34.58
N TRP A 20 5.89 10.78 -33.48
CA TRP A 20 4.66 10.57 -32.72
C TRP A 20 3.43 11.04 -33.52
N GLN A 21 2.39 10.20 -33.56
CA GLN A 21 1.11 10.49 -34.21
C GLN A 21 0.01 10.64 -33.15
N GLY A 22 -0.73 11.75 -33.21
CA GLY A 22 -1.88 12.01 -32.35
C GLY A 22 -3.19 11.47 -32.94
N SER A 23 -4.20 11.30 -32.08
CA SER A 23 -5.50 10.68 -32.38
C SER A 23 -6.33 11.35 -33.49
N GLY A 24 -5.90 12.52 -34.00
CA GLY A 24 -6.55 13.27 -35.07
C GLY A 24 -5.70 13.44 -36.35
N GLY A 25 -4.69 12.59 -36.55
CA GLY A 25 -3.83 12.63 -37.76
C GLY A 25 -2.72 13.69 -37.74
N SER A 26 -2.55 14.43 -36.63
CA SER A 26 -1.44 15.36 -36.43
C SER A 26 -0.16 14.60 -36.09
N CYS A 27 0.92 14.87 -36.83
CA CYS A 27 2.24 14.26 -36.61
C CYS A 27 3.19 15.28 -35.97
N SER A 28 3.95 14.84 -34.97
CA SER A 28 5.04 15.63 -34.40
C SER A 28 6.28 15.57 -35.32
N ALA A 29 7.22 16.52 -35.18
CA ALA A 29 8.55 16.38 -35.77
C ALA A 29 9.45 15.37 -35.00
N PHE A 30 9.02 14.91 -33.83
CA PHE A 30 9.80 14.09 -32.91
C PHE A 30 9.02 12.84 -32.46
N CYS A 31 9.74 11.75 -32.15
CA CYS A 31 9.14 10.50 -31.67
C CYS A 31 8.58 10.57 -30.23
N GLY A 32 8.83 11.66 -29.50
CA GLY A 32 8.36 11.84 -28.14
C GLY A 32 8.73 13.21 -27.57
N LYS A 33 8.13 13.54 -26.42
CA LYS A 33 8.31 14.84 -25.73
C LYS A 33 9.76 15.12 -25.37
N GLY A 34 10.53 14.10 -24.96
CA GLY A 34 11.94 14.26 -24.61
C GLY A 34 12.83 14.78 -25.75
N HIS A 35 12.64 14.29 -26.98
CA HIS A 35 13.40 14.77 -28.15
C HIS A 35 12.97 16.17 -28.59
N ARG A 36 11.68 16.48 -28.47
CA ARG A 36 11.16 17.82 -28.74
C ARG A 36 11.78 18.85 -27.80
N ASP A 37 11.74 18.56 -26.49
CA ASP A 37 12.24 19.47 -25.46
C ASP A 37 13.77 19.61 -25.56
N ALA A 38 14.49 18.54 -25.90
CA ALA A 38 15.94 18.58 -26.15
C ALA A 38 16.31 19.45 -27.35
N MET A 39 15.56 19.36 -28.45
CA MET A 39 15.83 20.16 -29.66
C MET A 39 15.48 21.64 -29.46
N GLN A 40 14.47 21.93 -28.65
CA GLN A 40 14.10 23.31 -28.28
C GLN A 40 15.18 23.97 -27.41
N ARG A 41 15.87 23.20 -26.56
CA ARG A 41 17.05 23.68 -25.81
C ARG A 41 18.25 23.97 -26.70
N LEU A 42 18.47 23.14 -27.73
CA LEU A 42 19.54 23.36 -28.71
C LEU A 42 19.26 24.60 -29.58
N ASN A 43 18.02 24.82 -30.00
CA ASN A 43 17.65 25.99 -30.81
C ASN A 43 17.63 27.31 -30.03
N ASN A 44 17.43 27.26 -28.71
CA ASN A 44 17.40 28.44 -27.84
C ASN A 44 18.77 28.80 -27.24
N ALA A 45 19.83 28.09 -27.58
CA ALA A 45 21.19 28.43 -27.16
C ALA A 45 21.74 29.54 -28.07
N GLU A 46 22.06 30.71 -27.50
CA GLU A 46 22.75 31.79 -28.21
C GLU A 46 24.15 31.36 -28.71
N PRO A 47 24.63 31.91 -29.83
CA PRO A 47 25.87 31.48 -30.47
C PRO A 47 27.08 32.07 -29.75
N THR A 48 27.51 31.44 -28.66
CA THR A 48 28.83 31.68 -28.07
C THR A 48 29.57 30.36 -27.90
N GLN A 49 30.60 30.20 -28.76
CA GLN A 49 31.72 29.26 -28.68
C GLN A 49 31.35 27.78 -28.53
N ALA A 50 31.46 27.04 -29.64
CA ALA A 50 31.35 25.60 -29.68
C ALA A 50 32.47 24.95 -28.84
N GLU A 51 32.15 24.61 -27.59
CA GLU A 51 32.95 23.72 -26.75
C GLU A 51 33.10 22.34 -27.43
N PRO A 52 34.28 21.68 -27.34
CA PRO A 52 34.51 20.40 -27.97
C PRO A 52 33.55 19.35 -27.43
N VAL A 53 32.83 18.69 -28.33
CA VAL A 53 31.86 17.66 -27.95
C VAL A 53 32.60 16.40 -27.50
N GLU A 54 32.69 16.17 -26.19
CA GLU A 54 33.34 14.99 -25.63
C GLU A 54 32.60 13.70 -26.03
N LEU A 55 33.34 12.77 -26.66
CA LEU A 55 32.84 11.46 -27.09
C LEU A 55 33.04 10.41 -25.99
N CYS A 56 32.11 9.47 -25.92
CA CYS A 56 32.15 8.33 -25.01
C CYS A 56 33.46 7.55 -25.14
N LYS A 57 34.19 7.43 -24.03
CA LYS A 57 35.51 6.75 -23.99
C LYS A 57 35.46 5.30 -24.48
N HIS A 58 34.31 4.63 -24.36
CA HIS A 58 34.16 3.26 -24.84
C HIS A 58 33.81 3.16 -26.33
N CYS A 59 32.68 3.76 -26.74
CA CYS A 59 32.16 3.50 -28.08
C CYS A 59 32.66 4.49 -29.13
N GLN A 60 33.19 5.65 -28.70
CA GLN A 60 33.72 6.72 -29.55
C GLN A 60 32.74 7.20 -30.64
N LYS A 61 31.45 6.86 -30.50
CA LYS A 61 30.40 7.09 -31.51
C LYS A 61 29.24 7.94 -30.99
N ARG A 62 29.14 8.10 -29.67
CA ARG A 62 28.06 8.82 -29.00
C ARG A 62 28.66 9.82 -28.04
N HIS A 63 28.02 10.97 -27.90
CA HIS A 63 28.41 11.97 -26.90
C HIS A 63 28.28 11.37 -25.50
N VAL A 64 29.10 11.90 -24.60
CA VAL A 64 29.01 11.57 -23.19
C VAL A 64 27.64 11.92 -22.61
N TYR A 65 27.18 11.12 -21.65
CA TYR A 65 25.92 11.38 -20.95
C TYR A 65 26.10 12.57 -20.00
N VAL A 66 25.16 13.51 -20.02
CA VAL A 66 25.15 14.69 -19.14
C VAL A 66 23.92 14.64 -18.24
N GLU A 67 24.14 14.68 -16.92
CA GLU A 67 23.10 14.66 -15.89
C GLU A 67 23.18 15.94 -15.05
N GLY A 68 22.29 16.89 -15.29
CA GLY A 68 22.37 18.22 -14.69
C GLY A 68 23.67 18.92 -15.09
N ASN A 69 24.50 19.29 -14.10
CA ASN A 69 25.83 19.89 -14.31
C ASN A 69 26.98 18.86 -14.35
N ARG A 70 26.68 17.56 -14.37
CA ARG A 70 27.70 16.50 -14.36
C ARG A 70 27.84 15.87 -15.74
N THR A 71 29.03 15.99 -16.32
CA THR A 71 29.43 15.28 -17.54
C THR A 71 30.05 13.94 -17.17
N HIS A 72 29.54 12.85 -17.74
CA HIS A 72 30.08 11.50 -17.53
C HIS A 72 31.14 11.14 -18.58
N ASP A 73 31.94 10.11 -18.36
CA ASP A 73 32.92 9.65 -19.36
C ASP A 73 32.31 8.81 -20.50
N PHE A 74 31.05 8.42 -20.37
CA PHE A 74 30.40 7.42 -21.21
C PHE A 74 29.00 7.86 -21.63
N CYS A 75 28.54 7.42 -22.79
CA CYS A 75 27.20 7.71 -23.31
C CYS A 75 26.06 6.97 -22.60
N GLY A 76 26.36 6.15 -21.58
CA GLY A 76 25.38 5.38 -20.83
C GLY A 76 25.99 4.23 -20.02
N LYS A 77 25.19 3.67 -19.10
CA LYS A 77 25.61 2.62 -18.15
C LYS A 77 26.19 1.38 -18.83
N HIS A 78 25.66 1.01 -20.00
CA HIS A 78 26.16 -0.14 -20.76
C HIS A 78 27.58 0.10 -21.28
N CYS A 79 27.87 1.29 -21.83
CA CYS A 79 29.20 1.63 -22.29
C CYS A 79 30.20 1.79 -21.12
N SER A 80 29.74 2.28 -19.98
CA SER A 80 30.56 2.35 -18.76
C SER A 80 30.96 0.94 -18.27
N ALA A 81 30.00 0.01 -18.19
CA ALA A 81 30.25 -1.35 -17.73
C ALA A 81 31.17 -2.13 -18.68
N ALA A 82 30.96 -2.02 -19.98
CA ALA A 82 31.78 -2.73 -20.96
C ALA A 82 33.22 -2.19 -21.04
N TYR A 83 33.43 -0.88 -20.83
CA TYR A 83 34.76 -0.30 -20.71
C TYR A 83 35.51 -0.80 -19.45
N GLN A 84 34.81 -0.91 -18.32
CA GLN A 84 35.36 -1.42 -17.07
C GLN A 84 35.71 -2.91 -17.17
N ALA A 85 34.88 -3.69 -17.86
CA ALA A 85 35.14 -5.11 -18.11
C ALA A 85 36.34 -5.34 -19.04
N ALA A 86 36.55 -4.46 -20.03
CA ALA A 86 37.64 -4.57 -21.00
C ALA A 86 39.01 -4.12 -20.44
N ASN A 87 39.03 -3.15 -19.50
CA ASN A 87 40.27 -2.53 -19.01
C ASN A 87 40.75 -3.04 -17.64
N GLY A 88 40.16 -4.11 -17.09
CA GLY A 88 40.72 -4.87 -15.96
C GLY A 88 41.15 -4.02 -14.75
N SER A 89 40.52 -2.87 -14.51
CA SER A 89 40.96 -1.95 -13.48
C SER A 89 40.29 -2.30 -12.16
N SER A 90 41.04 -3.04 -11.34
CA SER A 90 40.84 -3.23 -9.91
C SER A 90 40.49 -1.88 -9.29
N TYR A 91 39.24 -1.70 -8.86
CA TYR A 91 38.91 -0.51 -8.10
C TYR A 91 39.68 -0.57 -6.78
N VAL A 92 40.73 0.24 -6.71
CA VAL A 92 41.44 0.53 -5.47
C VAL A 92 40.42 1.05 -4.47
N GLN A 93 40.24 0.24 -3.43
CA GLN A 93 39.61 0.59 -2.18
C GLN A 93 40.04 2.00 -1.75
N ARG A 94 39.11 2.95 -1.73
CA ARG A 94 39.20 4.09 -0.82
C ARG A 94 38.32 3.77 0.37
N GLY A 95 38.99 3.53 1.49
CA GLY A 95 38.38 3.19 2.76
C GLY A 95 37.36 4.23 3.21
N SER A 96 36.22 3.72 3.64
CA SER A 96 35.42 4.34 4.69
C SER A 96 35.06 3.20 5.63
N SER A 97 35.33 3.44 6.91
CA SER A 97 35.41 2.47 7.99
C SER A 97 34.38 1.33 7.94
N ALA A 98 34.88 0.13 8.24
CA ALA A 98 34.13 -1.08 8.44
C ALA A 98 32.90 -0.86 9.33
N THR A 99 31.73 -0.95 8.69
CA THR A 99 30.53 -1.50 9.33
C THR A 99 30.05 -2.59 8.37
N THR A 100 30.24 -3.85 8.79
CA THR A 100 29.63 -5.08 8.26
C THR A 100 28.65 -4.88 7.10
N ALA A 101 29.16 -4.83 5.87
CA ALA A 101 28.32 -4.73 4.68
C ALA A 101 27.53 -6.04 4.55
N HIS A 102 26.20 -5.93 4.61
CA HIS A 102 25.27 -7.05 4.52
C HIS A 102 25.61 -7.96 3.33
N ILE A 103 26.00 -9.20 3.62
CA ILE A 103 26.31 -10.24 2.62
C ILE A 103 24.99 -10.85 2.14
N CYS A 104 24.92 -11.21 0.86
CA CYS A 104 23.77 -11.87 0.26
C CYS A 104 23.34 -13.11 1.07
N LYS A 105 22.05 -13.21 1.40
CA LYS A 105 21.48 -14.33 2.18
C LYS A 105 21.25 -15.61 1.37
N HIS A 106 21.60 -15.64 0.09
CA HIS A 106 21.53 -16.86 -0.72
C HIS A 106 22.64 -17.83 -0.28
N PRO A 107 22.34 -19.12 -0.05
CA PRO A 107 23.36 -20.10 0.30
C PRO A 107 24.53 -20.04 -0.69
N GLN A 108 25.76 -20.10 -0.19
CA GLN A 108 26.99 -20.06 -1.00
C GLN A 108 27.24 -18.74 -1.77
N CYS A 109 26.43 -17.68 -1.59
CA CYS A 109 26.70 -16.38 -2.18
C CYS A 109 27.40 -15.44 -1.20
N GLN A 110 28.61 -15.00 -1.56
CA GLN A 110 29.39 -14.04 -0.76
C GLN A 110 29.34 -12.60 -1.31
N ARG A 111 28.48 -12.34 -2.31
CA ARG A 111 28.37 -11.00 -2.91
C ARG A 111 27.69 -10.04 -1.93
N PRO A 112 28.06 -8.74 -1.92
CA PRO A 112 27.33 -7.74 -1.17
C PRO A 112 25.88 -7.69 -1.66
N VAL A 113 24.95 -7.40 -0.75
CA VAL A 113 23.54 -7.24 -1.12
C VAL A 113 23.35 -6.09 -2.10
N TYR A 114 22.31 -6.19 -2.93
CA TYR A 114 21.95 -5.11 -3.83
C TYR A 114 21.45 -3.92 -3.00
N VAL A 115 22.01 -2.74 -3.26
CA VAL A 115 21.54 -1.46 -2.72
C VAL A 115 20.89 -0.70 -3.87
N GLY A 116 19.60 -0.39 -3.72
CA GLY A 116 18.86 0.36 -4.71
C GLY A 116 19.21 1.85 -4.71
N PRO A 117 18.64 2.65 -5.64
CA PRO A 117 18.78 4.11 -5.65
C PRO A 117 18.30 4.80 -4.36
N ASP A 118 17.52 4.09 -3.55
CA ASP A 118 16.98 4.50 -2.26
C ASP A 118 17.94 4.29 -1.08
N GLY A 119 19.13 3.74 -1.32
CA GLY A 119 20.17 3.55 -0.32
C GLY A 119 19.88 2.44 0.70
N VAL A 120 18.75 1.72 0.60
CA VAL A 120 18.42 0.64 1.53
C VAL A 120 18.98 -0.68 1.02
N PRO A 121 19.84 -1.37 1.79
CA PRO A 121 20.37 -2.67 1.42
C PRO A 121 19.26 -3.72 1.37
N SER A 122 19.18 -4.48 0.28
CA SER A 122 18.29 -5.64 0.21
C SER A 122 18.87 -6.83 0.98
N ASN A 123 18.16 -7.96 1.00
CA ASN A 123 18.67 -9.21 1.57
C ASN A 123 19.54 -10.03 0.58
N TYR A 124 19.57 -9.67 -0.70
CA TYR A 124 20.16 -10.50 -1.77
C TYR A 124 20.96 -9.67 -2.77
N CYS A 125 22.00 -10.22 -3.39
CA CYS A 125 22.81 -9.47 -4.36
C CYS A 125 22.12 -9.27 -5.72
N SER A 126 21.07 -10.03 -6.02
CA SER A 126 20.36 -10.00 -7.31
C SER A 126 18.91 -10.44 -7.17
N ASN A 127 18.09 -10.13 -8.18
CA ASN A 127 16.73 -10.68 -8.29
C ASN A 127 16.73 -12.20 -8.45
N GLY A 128 17.74 -12.79 -9.10
CA GLY A 128 17.86 -14.24 -9.27
C GLY A 128 18.00 -14.95 -7.92
N HIS A 129 18.96 -14.53 -7.11
CA HIS A 129 19.15 -15.07 -5.74
C HIS A 129 17.96 -14.81 -4.81
N ARG A 130 17.17 -13.77 -5.07
CA ARG A 130 15.91 -13.54 -4.36
C ARG A 130 14.82 -14.53 -4.79
N MET A 131 14.77 -14.91 -6.07
CA MET A 131 13.76 -15.82 -6.63
C MET A 131 14.07 -17.30 -6.33
N GLU A 132 15.34 -17.67 -6.25
CA GLU A 132 15.81 -19.02 -5.86
C GLU A 132 15.42 -19.42 -4.42
N ARG A 133 14.90 -18.48 -3.63
CA ARG A 133 14.30 -18.71 -2.30
C ARG A 133 12.78 -18.90 -2.34
N GLN A 134 12.21 -19.27 -3.49
CA GLN A 134 10.78 -19.60 -3.64
C GLN A 134 10.28 -20.60 -2.59
N ASP A 135 11.17 -21.36 -1.96
CA ASP A 135 10.79 -22.47 -1.10
C ASP A 135 10.38 -22.11 0.34
N GLN A 136 10.46 -20.85 0.82
CA GLN A 136 10.23 -20.58 2.26
C GLN A 136 9.58 -19.23 2.67
N GLY A 137 9.03 -18.44 1.75
CA GLY A 137 8.50 -17.11 2.12
C GLY A 137 7.22 -16.73 1.39
N GLU A 138 6.31 -16.06 2.10
CA GLU A 138 5.09 -15.50 1.52
C GLU A 138 5.38 -14.55 0.34
N VAL A 139 4.53 -14.59 -0.68
CA VAL A 139 4.63 -13.74 -1.87
C VAL A 139 4.00 -12.35 -1.66
N CYS A 140 4.45 -11.38 -2.45
CA CYS A 140 3.95 -10.02 -2.50
C CYS A 140 2.43 -9.97 -2.74
N LEU A 141 1.70 -9.20 -1.93
CA LEU A 141 0.25 -9.05 -2.10
C LEU A 141 -0.14 -8.30 -3.39
N LEU A 142 0.73 -7.45 -3.93
CA LEU A 142 0.43 -6.70 -5.15
C LEU A 142 0.69 -7.51 -6.42
N CYS A 143 1.90 -8.07 -6.58
CA CYS A 143 2.29 -8.72 -7.82
C CYS A 143 2.15 -10.23 -7.78
N SER A 144 2.02 -10.85 -6.62
CA SER A 144 1.96 -12.31 -6.43
C SER A 144 3.13 -13.12 -7.02
N GLU A 145 4.18 -12.47 -7.52
CA GLU A 145 5.29 -13.12 -8.22
C GLU A 145 6.53 -13.37 -7.35
N ARG A 146 6.74 -12.51 -6.35
CA ARG A 146 8.05 -12.41 -5.67
C ARG A 146 7.89 -12.46 -4.15
N PRO A 147 8.85 -13.05 -3.42
CA PRO A 147 8.82 -13.10 -1.97
C PRO A 147 8.74 -11.69 -1.35
N LYS A 148 8.00 -11.59 -0.24
CA LYS A 148 7.92 -10.39 0.58
C LYS A 148 9.32 -9.96 1.06
N PHE A 149 9.60 -8.66 1.07
CA PHE A 149 10.86 -8.11 1.60
C PHE A 149 10.70 -7.62 3.04
N VAL A 150 11.82 -7.56 3.75
CA VAL A 150 11.90 -7.03 5.11
C VAL A 150 12.36 -5.58 5.05
N ASP A 151 11.61 -4.68 5.69
CA ASP A 151 11.93 -3.26 5.84
C ASP A 151 12.07 -2.94 7.33
N ASN A 152 13.20 -2.38 7.75
CA ASN A 152 13.51 -2.09 9.16
C ASN A 152 13.22 -3.26 10.12
N GLY A 153 13.62 -4.48 9.75
CA GLY A 153 13.43 -5.69 10.57
C GLY A 153 12.01 -6.26 10.56
N LYS A 154 11.06 -5.64 9.84
CA LYS A 154 9.68 -6.11 9.73
C LYS A 154 9.38 -6.66 8.34
N LEU A 155 8.79 -7.85 8.25
CA LEU A 155 8.28 -8.38 6.98
C LEU A 155 7.17 -7.46 6.46
N THR A 156 7.32 -6.97 5.23
CA THR A 156 6.32 -6.14 4.57
C THR A 156 5.32 -6.99 3.79
N ASP A 157 4.20 -6.42 3.37
CA ASP A 157 3.24 -7.10 2.49
C ASP A 157 3.72 -7.23 1.04
N PHE A 158 4.88 -6.66 0.69
CA PHE A 158 5.29 -6.44 -0.69
C PHE A 158 6.67 -7.04 -0.96
N CYS A 159 7.05 -7.23 -2.23
CA CYS A 159 8.41 -7.68 -2.60
C CYS A 159 9.41 -6.54 -2.82
N SER A 160 8.94 -5.29 -2.87
CA SER A 160 9.78 -4.09 -3.05
C SER A 160 9.08 -2.83 -2.58
N LYS A 161 9.85 -1.76 -2.35
CA LYS A 161 9.30 -0.43 -2.11
C LYS A 161 8.42 0.05 -3.26
N ARG A 162 8.79 -0.23 -4.52
CA ARG A 162 7.94 0.09 -5.68
C ARG A 162 6.55 -0.53 -5.57
N CYS A 163 6.44 -1.84 -5.29
CA CYS A 163 5.12 -2.47 -5.15
C CYS A 163 4.32 -1.88 -3.98
N ARG A 164 4.99 -1.52 -2.88
CA ARG A 164 4.34 -0.79 -1.78
C ARG A 164 3.83 0.57 -2.26
N ASP A 165 4.68 1.36 -2.90
CA ASP A 165 4.37 2.73 -3.29
C ASP A 165 3.31 2.75 -4.40
N ASP A 166 3.34 1.80 -5.34
CA ASP A 166 2.29 1.57 -6.34
C ASP A 166 0.95 1.23 -5.65
N THR A 167 0.96 0.36 -4.64
CA THR A 167 -0.24 0.03 -3.85
C THR A 167 -0.79 1.26 -3.12
N LEU A 168 0.08 2.03 -2.47
CA LEU A 168 -0.32 3.24 -1.76
C LEU A 168 -0.81 4.35 -2.71
N GLY A 169 -0.27 4.41 -3.93
CA GLY A 169 -0.71 5.34 -4.98
C GLY A 169 -2.05 4.96 -5.62
N LEU A 170 -2.42 3.69 -5.57
CA LEU A 170 -3.71 3.18 -6.04
C LEU A 170 -4.78 3.13 -4.95
N ALA A 171 -4.41 3.30 -3.67
CA ALA A 171 -5.34 3.25 -2.55
C ALA A 171 -6.42 4.36 -2.67
N PRO A 172 -7.67 4.11 -2.25
CA PRO A 172 -8.13 2.96 -1.46
C PRO A 172 -8.37 1.70 -2.31
N LEU A 173 -7.86 0.55 -1.86
CA LEU A 173 -8.02 -0.73 -2.53
C LEU A 173 -7.96 -1.92 -1.57
N ILE A 174 -8.33 -3.10 -2.06
CA ILE A 174 -8.15 -4.37 -1.34
C ILE A 174 -7.23 -5.32 -2.12
N LEU A 175 -6.39 -6.07 -1.41
CA LEU A 175 -5.54 -7.12 -1.97
C LEU A 175 -5.88 -8.47 -1.34
N SER A 176 -6.01 -9.51 -2.15
CA SER A 176 -6.33 -10.86 -1.69
C SER A 176 -5.20 -11.39 -0.81
N ILE A 177 -5.55 -12.12 0.24
CA ILE A 177 -4.61 -12.86 1.08
C ILE A 177 -4.86 -14.34 0.85
N SER A 178 -3.85 -15.07 0.39
CA SER A 178 -3.93 -16.53 0.23
C SER A 178 -4.00 -17.24 1.60
N ASP A 179 -4.64 -18.39 1.64
CA ASP A 179 -4.91 -19.19 2.85
C ASP A 179 -3.64 -19.75 3.53
N ASP A 180 -2.58 -19.96 2.76
CA ASP A 180 -1.28 -20.37 3.22
C ASP A 180 -0.53 -19.27 4.00
N MET A 181 -0.92 -18.00 3.82
CA MET A 181 -0.29 -16.85 4.48
C MET A 181 -0.64 -16.77 5.99
N VAL A 182 0.37 -16.41 6.78
CA VAL A 182 0.31 -16.07 8.21
C VAL A 182 -0.79 -15.05 8.49
N SER A 183 -0.95 -14.02 7.67
CA SER A 183 -2.01 -13.03 7.87
C SER A 183 -3.42 -13.61 7.70
N PHE A 184 -3.60 -14.58 6.80
CA PHE A 184 -4.90 -15.27 6.67
C PHE A 184 -5.17 -16.10 7.92
N LYS A 185 -4.17 -16.87 8.37
CA LYS A 185 -4.26 -17.71 9.59
C LYS A 185 -4.53 -16.88 10.84
N ASP A 186 -3.83 -15.75 11.02
CA ASP A 186 -3.98 -14.82 12.15
C ASP A 186 -5.41 -14.24 12.21
N VAL A 187 -5.91 -13.72 11.09
CA VAL A 187 -7.26 -13.15 11.03
C VAL A 187 -8.33 -14.24 11.16
N SER A 188 -8.12 -15.42 10.55
CA SER A 188 -9.04 -16.55 10.66
C SER A 188 -9.14 -17.08 12.09
N GLN A 189 -8.00 -17.25 12.77
CA GLN A 189 -7.97 -17.66 14.17
C GLN A 189 -8.66 -16.62 15.06
N GLN A 190 -8.38 -15.34 14.84
CA GLN A 190 -9.05 -14.28 15.58
C GLN A 190 -10.57 -14.32 15.38
N PHE A 191 -11.04 -14.47 14.14
CA PHE A 191 -12.46 -14.57 13.81
C PHE A 191 -13.15 -15.73 14.53
N LYS A 192 -12.57 -16.94 14.41
CA LYS A 192 -13.12 -18.17 15.02
C LYS A 192 -13.08 -18.12 16.54
N TYR A 193 -11.97 -17.65 17.12
CA TYR A 193 -11.83 -17.54 18.58
C TYR A 193 -12.78 -16.50 19.20
N GLN A 194 -13.13 -15.47 18.44
CA GLN A 194 -14.02 -14.39 18.88
C GLN A 194 -15.49 -14.63 18.48
N TRP A 195 -15.79 -15.79 17.88
CA TRP A 195 -17.17 -16.22 17.62
C TRP A 195 -17.76 -16.82 18.90
N LYS A 196 -18.41 -15.99 19.70
CA LYS A 196 -18.85 -16.32 21.08
C LYS A 196 -20.34 -16.08 21.33
N HIS A 197 -21.03 -15.49 20.38
CA HIS A 197 -22.47 -15.24 20.40
C HIS A 197 -23.19 -16.53 19.96
N ASP A 198 -24.35 -16.79 20.55
CA ASP A 198 -25.30 -17.86 20.19
C ASP A 198 -24.84 -19.33 20.24
N LEU A 199 -23.67 -19.65 20.81
CA LEU A 199 -23.14 -21.03 20.95
C LEU A 199 -23.04 -21.82 19.62
N THR A 200 -23.24 -21.16 18.48
CA THR A 200 -23.12 -21.76 17.16
C THR A 200 -21.64 -21.90 16.78
N ALA A 201 -21.34 -22.89 15.93
CA ALA A 201 -20.02 -23.00 15.35
C ALA A 201 -19.72 -21.76 14.51
N ALA A 202 -18.48 -21.27 14.57
CA ALA A 202 -18.04 -20.19 13.71
C ALA A 202 -18.18 -20.60 12.24
N PRO A 203 -18.75 -19.74 11.38
CA PRO A 203 -18.90 -20.05 9.96
C PRO A 203 -17.53 -20.16 9.28
N ASP A 204 -17.53 -20.86 8.15
CA ASP A 204 -16.33 -21.00 7.34
C ASP A 204 -16.01 -19.71 6.61
N ILE A 205 -14.73 -19.34 6.67
CA ILE A 205 -14.19 -18.18 5.97
C ILE A 205 -13.93 -18.58 4.53
N VAL A 206 -14.46 -17.79 3.61
CA VAL A 206 -14.30 -17.96 2.16
C VAL A 206 -13.07 -17.21 1.69
N ASN A 207 -12.96 -15.91 1.99
CA ASN A 207 -11.83 -15.08 1.61
C ASN A 207 -11.45 -14.06 2.69
N ILE A 208 -10.17 -13.71 2.74
CA ILE A 208 -9.67 -12.59 3.54
C ILE A 208 -8.89 -11.65 2.63
N TRP A 209 -9.20 -10.37 2.77
CA TRP A 209 -8.61 -9.29 1.99
C TRP A 209 -7.91 -8.30 2.90
N LYS A 210 -6.72 -7.86 2.50
CA LYS A 210 -6.01 -6.75 3.14
C LYS A 210 -6.55 -5.43 2.59
N ILE A 211 -6.92 -4.51 3.46
CA ILE A 211 -7.38 -3.18 3.07
C ILE A 211 -6.23 -2.19 3.17
N TYR A 212 -6.05 -1.39 2.12
CA TYR A 212 -5.17 -0.23 2.11
C TYR A 212 -6.03 1.02 1.94
N SER A 213 -6.13 1.80 3.01
CA SER A 213 -6.80 3.11 3.00
C SER A 213 -5.96 4.13 2.23
N ASP A 214 -6.59 5.21 1.78
CA ASP A 214 -5.88 6.33 1.18
C ASP A 214 -4.86 6.95 2.15
N LYS A 215 -3.93 7.71 1.58
CA LYS A 215 -2.82 8.29 2.34
C LYS A 215 -3.29 9.32 3.37
N ALA A 216 -4.28 10.14 3.04
CA ALA A 216 -4.74 11.20 3.94
C ALA A 216 -5.35 10.61 5.21
N HIS A 217 -6.29 9.67 5.06
CA HIS A 217 -6.88 8.97 6.21
C HIS A 217 -5.83 8.18 7.01
N SER A 218 -4.89 7.53 6.32
CA SER A 218 -3.81 6.81 6.99
C SER A 218 -2.94 7.73 7.86
N ASP A 219 -2.56 8.90 7.33
CA ASP A 219 -1.77 9.90 8.05
C ASP A 219 -2.53 10.45 9.26
N GLU A 220 -3.82 10.76 9.10
CA GLU A 220 -4.71 11.21 10.18
C GLU A 220 -4.82 10.17 11.30
N PHE A 221 -5.07 8.90 10.95
CA PHE A 221 -5.12 7.79 11.91
C PHE A 221 -3.81 7.65 12.71
N TYR A 222 -2.65 7.66 12.04
CA TYR A 222 -1.37 7.53 12.74
C TYR A 222 -0.99 8.78 13.54
N SER A 223 -1.44 9.96 13.10
CA SER A 223 -1.32 11.20 13.89
C SER A 223 -2.14 11.10 15.17
N TYR A 224 -3.42 10.70 15.06
CA TYR A 224 -4.31 10.48 16.20
C TYR A 224 -3.77 9.44 17.17
N LYS A 225 -3.32 8.29 16.67
CA LYS A 225 -2.73 7.22 17.49
C LYS A 225 -1.53 7.70 18.31
N ARG A 226 -0.60 8.44 17.68
CA ARG A 226 0.56 9.03 18.37
C ARG A 226 0.16 10.10 19.37
N HIS A 227 -0.82 10.93 19.03
CA HIS A 227 -1.36 11.92 19.94
C HIS A 227 -1.94 11.27 21.20
N ILE A 228 -2.75 10.23 21.05
CA ILE A 228 -3.33 9.49 22.19
C ILE A 228 -2.23 8.78 23.00
N GLU A 229 -1.28 8.11 22.35
CA GLU A 229 -0.13 7.48 23.03
C GLU A 229 0.62 8.48 23.91
N HIS A 230 0.94 9.66 23.38
CA HIS A 230 1.62 10.72 24.14
C HIS A 230 0.73 11.31 25.25
N LYS A 231 -0.56 11.53 24.97
CA LYS A 231 -1.53 12.07 25.92
C LYS A 231 -1.75 11.14 27.11
N THR A 232 -1.85 9.84 26.87
CA THR A 232 -2.22 8.85 27.91
C THR A 232 -1.02 8.10 28.48
N MET A 233 0.16 8.20 27.85
CA MET A 233 1.34 7.39 28.14
C MET A 233 1.06 5.87 28.01
N ILE A 234 0.11 5.48 27.15
CA ILE A 234 -0.24 4.08 26.90
C ILE A 234 0.38 3.68 25.55
N PRO A 235 1.24 2.64 25.51
CA PRO A 235 1.89 2.21 24.27
C PRO A 235 0.90 1.99 23.13
N GLY A 236 1.22 2.57 21.97
CA GLY A 236 0.38 2.53 20.77
C GLY A 236 -1.03 3.07 20.94
N GLY A 237 -1.30 3.94 21.93
CA GLY A 237 -2.60 4.56 22.15
C GLY A 237 -3.71 3.57 22.52
N ASN A 238 -3.34 2.42 23.12
CA ASN A 238 -4.27 1.32 23.40
C ASN A 238 -5.01 0.82 22.14
N SER A 239 -4.33 0.78 20.99
CA SER A 239 -4.89 0.26 19.75
C SER A 239 -5.29 -1.21 19.88
N LYS A 240 -6.51 -1.56 19.46
CA LYS A 240 -6.99 -2.94 19.45
C LYS A 240 -7.67 -3.26 18.12
N ARG A 241 -7.55 -4.52 17.70
CA ARG A 241 -8.34 -5.02 16.58
C ARG A 241 -9.79 -5.25 17.01
N ARG A 242 -10.75 -4.75 16.25
CA ARG A 242 -12.20 -4.88 16.51
C ARG A 242 -13.00 -5.14 15.25
N TRP A 243 -14.04 -5.96 15.36
CA TRP A 243 -14.98 -6.33 14.32
C TRP A 243 -16.05 -5.27 14.13
N HIS A 244 -16.46 -5.08 12.88
CA HIS A 244 -17.58 -4.22 12.51
C HIS A 244 -18.39 -4.88 11.40
N GLY A 245 -19.66 -5.14 11.68
CA GLY A 245 -20.65 -5.58 10.69
C GLY A 245 -21.36 -4.37 10.09
N THR A 246 -21.66 -4.45 8.80
CA THR A 246 -22.28 -3.34 8.06
C THR A 246 -23.04 -3.87 6.83
N ILE A 247 -23.71 -2.97 6.11
CA ILE A 247 -24.40 -3.32 4.87
C ILE A 247 -23.40 -3.49 3.73
N ARG A 248 -23.47 -4.63 3.04
CA ARG A 248 -22.82 -4.87 1.77
C ARG A 248 -23.87 -5.02 0.67
N SER A 249 -23.92 -4.07 -0.26
CA SER A 249 -24.87 -4.03 -1.39
C SER A 249 -24.21 -4.38 -2.73
N CYS A 250 -23.23 -5.28 -2.71
CA CYS A 250 -22.47 -5.76 -3.87
C CYS A 250 -21.74 -7.08 -3.51
N THR A 251 -21.08 -7.70 -4.47
CA THR A 251 -20.32 -8.96 -4.29
C THR A 251 -18.83 -8.74 -4.01
N LEU A 252 -18.42 -7.57 -3.51
CA LEU A 252 -17.00 -7.26 -3.25
C LEU A 252 -16.37 -8.35 -2.36
N GLY A 253 -15.32 -8.99 -2.88
CA GLY A 253 -14.51 -9.97 -2.17
C GLY A 253 -14.99 -11.42 -2.22
N ASP A 254 -16.08 -11.74 -2.95
CA ASP A 254 -16.54 -13.15 -3.07
C ASP A 254 -15.53 -14.00 -3.83
N ASP A 255 -14.85 -13.41 -4.82
CA ASP A 255 -13.79 -14.05 -5.61
C ASP A 255 -12.53 -13.18 -5.70
N LYS A 256 -11.38 -13.80 -5.99
CA LYS A 256 -10.06 -13.14 -6.08
C LYS A 256 -9.99 -12.00 -7.10
N ASP A 257 -10.90 -11.95 -8.07
CA ASP A 257 -10.98 -10.90 -9.09
C ASP A 257 -11.99 -9.79 -8.74
N GLN A 258 -12.83 -10.00 -7.71
CA GLN A 258 -13.84 -9.03 -7.28
C GLN A 258 -13.29 -8.07 -6.21
N CYS A 259 -12.22 -7.36 -6.58
CA CYS A 259 -11.51 -6.42 -5.71
C CYS A 259 -11.88 -4.93 -5.91
N ASN A 260 -12.76 -4.63 -6.87
CA ASN A 260 -13.15 -3.26 -7.21
C ASN A 260 -14.26 -2.74 -6.29
N LEU A 261 -13.99 -1.63 -5.60
CA LEU A 261 -14.95 -0.97 -4.71
C LEU A 261 -16.11 -0.36 -5.53
N CYS A 262 -17.35 -0.81 -5.29
CA CYS A 262 -18.53 -0.24 -5.97
C CYS A 262 -18.82 1.20 -5.50
N GLN A 263 -19.44 2.02 -6.34
CA GLN A 263 -19.82 3.41 -5.98
C GLN A 263 -21.24 3.54 -5.41
N ASN A 264 -21.90 2.41 -5.11
CA ASN A 264 -23.25 2.43 -4.54
C ASN A 264 -23.21 3.08 -3.14
N ALA A 265 -23.98 4.16 -2.96
CA ALA A 265 -24.09 4.88 -1.69
C ALA A 265 -24.71 4.02 -0.57
N ASP A 266 -25.54 3.04 -0.92
CA ASP A 266 -26.14 2.10 0.03
C ASP A 266 -25.16 1.00 0.47
N CYS A 267 -24.04 0.83 -0.25
CA CYS A 267 -22.98 -0.08 0.16
C CYS A 267 -22.09 0.59 1.20
N SER A 268 -22.51 0.46 2.47
CA SER A 268 -21.75 0.98 3.61
C SER A 268 -20.36 0.37 3.70
N LEU A 269 -20.21 -0.92 3.38
CA LEU A 269 -18.91 -1.61 3.33
C LEU A 269 -17.93 -0.91 2.39
N CYS A 270 -18.28 -0.76 1.11
CA CYS A 270 -17.41 -0.12 0.12
C CYS A 270 -17.17 1.35 0.47
N SER A 271 -18.16 2.04 1.02
CA SER A 271 -18.00 3.42 1.50
C SER A 271 -16.96 3.53 2.62
N ILE A 272 -17.03 2.63 3.62
CA ILE A 272 -16.05 2.57 4.71
C ILE A 272 -14.65 2.21 4.16
N ILE A 273 -14.54 1.30 3.19
CA ILE A 273 -13.23 0.99 2.63
C ILE A 273 -12.65 2.19 1.87
N ARG A 274 -13.49 2.97 1.16
CA ARG A 274 -13.04 4.15 0.41
C ARG A 274 -12.63 5.32 1.29
N THR A 275 -13.42 5.64 2.31
CA THR A 275 -13.30 6.91 3.05
C THR A 275 -13.13 6.71 4.56
N SER A 276 -12.92 5.46 5.00
CA SER A 276 -13.01 5.07 6.41
C SER A 276 -14.37 5.39 7.03
N PHE A 277 -14.42 5.35 8.36
CA PHE A 277 -15.60 5.60 9.16
C PHE A 277 -15.87 7.09 9.31
N HIS A 278 -17.14 7.46 9.29
CA HIS A 278 -17.59 8.82 9.60
C HIS A 278 -18.67 8.77 10.69
N ILE A 279 -18.44 9.47 11.80
CA ILE A 279 -19.41 9.57 12.91
C ILE A 279 -20.74 10.13 12.43
N ALA A 280 -20.72 11.05 11.46
CA ALA A 280 -21.94 11.60 10.85
C ALA A 280 -22.84 10.51 10.23
N LYS A 281 -22.31 9.32 9.94
CA LYS A 281 -23.03 8.15 9.43
C LYS A 281 -23.36 7.11 10.51
N ALA A 282 -22.89 7.29 11.74
CA ALA A 282 -23.19 6.38 12.85
C ALA A 282 -24.69 6.39 13.19
N GLY A 283 -25.22 5.22 13.60
CA GLY A 283 -26.60 5.09 14.10
C GLY A 283 -27.74 5.28 13.07
N ARG A 284 -27.44 5.72 11.84
CA ARG A 284 -28.47 6.04 10.81
C ARG A 284 -29.39 4.87 10.42
N ARG A 285 -28.95 3.63 10.62
CA ARG A 285 -29.74 2.44 10.29
C ARG A 285 -30.67 2.02 11.42
N THR A 286 -30.16 1.96 12.64
CA THR A 286 -30.90 1.31 13.73
C THR A 286 -31.69 2.29 14.58
N ASN A 287 -31.47 3.61 14.47
CA ASN A 287 -32.04 4.63 15.37
C ASN A 287 -31.92 4.25 16.87
N SER A 288 -31.01 3.34 17.20
CA SER A 288 -30.92 2.63 18.48
C SER A 288 -29.48 2.57 18.99
N GLY A 289 -28.62 3.46 18.50
CA GLY A 289 -27.27 3.60 19.02
C GLY A 289 -27.37 4.06 20.45
N ARG A 290 -27.09 3.17 21.41
CA ARG A 290 -27.10 3.44 22.86
C ARG A 290 -26.13 4.55 23.29
N PHE A 291 -25.28 5.03 22.37
CA PHE A 291 -24.27 6.08 22.45
C PHE A 291 -24.11 6.66 21.03
N ALA A 292 -23.79 7.94 20.89
CA ALA A 292 -23.48 8.52 19.58
C ALA A 292 -21.99 8.31 19.27
N GLY A 293 -21.65 7.42 18.33
CA GLY A 293 -20.26 7.15 17.96
C GLY A 293 -20.09 5.97 17.01
N ILE A 294 -18.84 5.65 16.67
CA ILE A 294 -18.53 4.50 15.82
C ILE A 294 -18.38 3.26 16.71
N TYR A 295 -19.20 2.25 16.42
CA TYR A 295 -19.24 0.98 17.15
C TYR A 295 -18.36 -0.08 16.51
N ALA A 296 -17.61 -0.80 17.34
CA ALA A 296 -16.91 -2.02 16.96
C ALA A 296 -16.88 -3.00 18.14
N SER A 297 -16.73 -4.30 17.90
CA SER A 297 -16.77 -5.33 18.94
C SER A 297 -15.49 -6.17 18.97
N ALA A 298 -15.09 -6.69 20.13
CA ALA A 298 -14.08 -7.74 20.23
C ALA A 298 -14.67 -9.14 19.97
N THR A 299 -16.00 -9.25 19.80
CA THR A 299 -16.74 -10.48 19.52
C THR A 299 -17.24 -10.45 18.07
N SER A 300 -16.71 -11.34 17.21
CA SER A 300 -17.01 -11.35 15.76
C SER A 300 -18.48 -11.66 15.49
N SER A 301 -19.02 -12.65 16.19
CA SER A 301 -20.43 -13.05 16.12
C SER A 301 -21.39 -11.98 16.66
N LYS A 302 -20.93 -11.04 17.50
CA LYS A 302 -21.73 -9.86 17.87
C LYS A 302 -21.76 -8.83 16.75
N ALA A 303 -20.65 -8.68 16.04
CA ALA A 303 -20.60 -7.83 14.85
C ALA A 303 -21.45 -8.42 13.71
N ASP A 304 -21.61 -9.74 13.63
CA ASP A 304 -22.49 -10.43 12.67
C ASP A 304 -23.96 -9.96 12.76
N ASP A 305 -24.48 -9.65 13.96
CA ASP A 305 -25.83 -9.08 14.13
C ASP A 305 -26.07 -7.82 13.28
N TYR A 306 -25.00 -7.12 12.92
CA TYR A 306 -25.06 -5.89 12.13
C TYR A 306 -24.72 -6.10 10.66
N VAL A 307 -24.29 -7.30 10.25
CA VAL A 307 -24.01 -7.63 8.85
C VAL A 307 -25.31 -7.80 8.09
N GLU A 308 -25.37 -7.17 6.92
CA GLU A 308 -26.54 -7.25 6.06
C GLU A 308 -26.10 -7.35 4.60
N GLU A 309 -26.48 -8.44 3.95
CA GLU A 309 -26.26 -8.66 2.53
C GLU A 309 -27.45 -8.10 1.74
N ARG A 310 -27.16 -7.23 0.76
CA ARG A 310 -28.15 -6.63 -0.15
C ARG A 310 -27.68 -6.62 -1.61
N GLY A 311 -26.55 -7.25 -1.90
CA GLY A 311 -25.91 -7.31 -3.20
C GLY A 311 -26.23 -8.58 -3.99
N GLY A 312 -26.95 -9.53 -3.39
CA GLY A 312 -27.23 -10.84 -4.00
C GLY A 312 -26.08 -11.83 -3.88
N SER A 313 -25.11 -11.56 -3.00
CA SER A 313 -24.05 -12.52 -2.70
C SER A 313 -24.57 -13.66 -1.82
N PRO A 314 -24.10 -14.91 -2.01
CA PRO A 314 -24.38 -15.99 -1.07
C PRO A 314 -23.59 -15.85 0.26
N TYR A 315 -22.67 -14.89 0.35
CA TYR A 315 -21.76 -14.74 1.48
C TYR A 315 -22.05 -13.49 2.31
N LYS A 316 -21.69 -13.58 3.59
CA LYS A 316 -21.61 -12.45 4.50
C LYS A 316 -20.23 -11.79 4.44
N ALA A 317 -20.17 -10.53 4.87
CA ALA A 317 -18.93 -9.75 4.89
C ALA A 317 -18.82 -8.91 6.16
N MET A 318 -17.64 -8.91 6.79
CA MET A 318 -17.35 -8.06 7.94
C MET A 318 -15.95 -7.46 7.90
N LEU A 319 -15.78 -6.34 8.59
CA LEU A 319 -14.51 -5.64 8.67
C LEU A 319 -13.78 -5.96 9.99
N LEU A 320 -12.48 -6.20 9.91
CA LEU A 320 -11.57 -6.13 11.04
C LEU A 320 -10.80 -4.80 10.99
N ASN A 321 -10.83 -4.05 12.08
CA ASN A 321 -10.39 -2.66 12.13
C ASN A 321 -9.28 -2.46 13.16
N ASP A 322 -8.42 -1.45 12.98
CA ASP A 322 -7.55 -0.94 14.05
C ASP A 322 -8.28 0.20 14.76
N VAL A 323 -8.51 0.06 16.07
CA VAL A 323 -9.28 1.03 16.87
C VAL A 323 -8.41 1.55 18.01
N VAL A 324 -8.15 2.85 18.02
CA VAL A 324 -7.39 3.55 19.06
C VAL A 324 -8.32 3.88 20.22
N LEU A 325 -8.25 3.09 21.29
CA LEU A 325 -9.14 3.23 22.43
C LEU A 325 -8.67 4.25 23.47
N GLY A 326 -7.37 4.57 23.52
CA GLY A 326 -6.80 5.42 24.56
C GLY A 326 -7.18 4.98 25.98
N LYS A 327 -7.52 5.94 26.84
CA LYS A 327 -8.07 5.69 28.16
C LYS A 327 -9.57 5.41 28.06
N THR A 328 -9.94 4.16 28.27
CA THR A 328 -11.33 3.68 28.14
C THR A 328 -12.09 3.74 29.46
N ILE A 329 -13.34 4.21 29.42
CA ILE A 329 -14.29 4.01 30.51
C ILE A 329 -15.16 2.79 30.24
N LYS A 330 -15.37 1.96 31.26
CA LYS A 330 -16.28 0.82 31.21
C LYS A 330 -17.66 1.24 31.66
N MET A 331 -18.68 0.93 30.87
CA MET A 331 -20.07 1.25 31.17
C MET A 331 -20.93 -0.01 31.11
N ARG A 332 -21.92 -0.10 32.02
CA ARG A 332 -22.86 -1.24 32.12
C ARG A 332 -24.29 -0.85 31.74
N VAL A 333 -24.54 0.44 31.54
CA VAL A 333 -25.84 0.98 31.12
C VAL A 333 -25.61 1.88 29.92
N GLY A 334 -26.50 1.77 28.92
CA GLY A 334 -26.48 2.66 27.75
C GLY A 334 -26.72 4.11 28.14
N ASN A 335 -26.14 5.05 27.39
CA ASN A 335 -26.41 6.48 27.54
C ASN A 335 -26.45 7.15 26.16
N GLU A 336 -27.65 7.22 25.60
CA GLU A 336 -27.89 7.74 24.24
C GLU A 336 -27.49 9.22 24.10
N GLY A 337 -27.44 9.97 25.21
CA GLY A 337 -27.01 11.37 25.23
C GLY A 337 -25.50 11.57 25.11
N LEU A 338 -24.71 10.50 25.13
CA LEU A 338 -23.26 10.58 25.10
C LEU A 338 -22.75 10.79 23.65
N THR A 339 -22.42 12.03 23.31
CA THR A 339 -21.90 12.44 21.98
C THR A 339 -20.38 12.58 21.92
N LYS A 340 -19.71 12.41 23.06
CA LYS A 340 -18.25 12.45 23.23
C LYS A 340 -17.88 11.56 24.43
N PRO A 341 -16.64 11.06 24.53
CA PRO A 341 -16.27 10.26 25.70
C PRO A 341 -16.40 11.11 26.98
N PRO A 342 -16.73 10.49 28.14
CA PRO A 342 -16.78 11.19 29.41
C PRO A 342 -15.45 11.89 29.73
N ASN A 343 -15.51 12.97 30.51
CA ASN A 343 -14.33 13.78 30.82
C ASN A 343 -13.18 12.90 31.35
N GLY A 344 -12.01 13.04 30.74
CA GLY A 344 -10.80 12.27 31.10
C GLY A 344 -10.69 10.88 30.46
N TYR A 345 -11.55 10.56 29.49
CA TYR A 345 -11.51 9.33 28.70
C TYR A 345 -11.50 9.62 27.19
N ASP A 346 -11.09 8.63 26.40
CA ASP A 346 -10.98 8.70 24.93
C ASP A 346 -11.99 7.77 24.22
N SER A 347 -12.47 6.74 24.92
CA SER A 347 -13.44 5.77 24.40
C SER A 347 -14.33 5.21 25.51
N VAL A 348 -15.44 4.59 25.10
CA VAL A 348 -16.32 3.81 25.97
C VAL A 348 -16.23 2.35 25.58
N VAL A 349 -16.21 1.46 26.57
CA VAL A 349 -16.48 0.03 26.38
C VAL A 349 -17.71 -0.35 27.18
N GLY A 350 -18.74 -0.82 26.48
CA GLY A 350 -19.84 -1.54 27.10
C GLY A 350 -19.35 -2.89 27.61
N GLU A 351 -19.52 -3.17 28.90
CA GLU A 351 -19.29 -4.51 29.45
C GLU A 351 -20.62 -5.27 29.58
N PRO A 352 -20.62 -6.60 29.38
CA PRO A 352 -21.76 -7.43 29.71
C PRO A 352 -22.25 -7.22 31.16
N GLY A 353 -23.55 -6.99 31.32
CA GLY A 353 -24.23 -6.72 32.59
C GLY A 353 -25.16 -5.51 32.50
N GLY A 354 -26.31 -5.55 33.18
CA GLY A 354 -27.40 -4.58 32.96
C GLY A 354 -28.13 -4.87 31.65
N ASP A 355 -28.34 -3.86 30.81
CA ASP A 355 -28.98 -4.00 29.49
C ASP A 355 -27.98 -4.42 28.38
N LEU A 356 -26.68 -4.50 28.69
CA LEU A 356 -25.61 -4.85 27.74
C LEU A 356 -25.33 -6.35 27.79
N ASN A 357 -25.55 -7.03 26.67
CA ASN A 357 -25.33 -8.48 26.57
C ASN A 357 -23.90 -8.83 26.14
N TYR A 358 -23.20 -7.94 25.41
CA TYR A 358 -21.89 -8.20 24.80
C TYR A 358 -21.01 -6.95 24.77
N ASP A 359 -19.73 -7.14 24.45
CA ASP A 359 -18.78 -6.04 24.43
C ASP A 359 -18.96 -5.15 23.19
N GLU A 360 -18.99 -3.83 23.44
CA GLU A 360 -19.04 -2.81 22.39
C GLU A 360 -18.01 -1.72 22.73
N ALA A 361 -17.06 -1.50 21.84
CA ALA A 361 -16.17 -0.35 21.89
C ALA A 361 -16.75 0.79 21.05
N ILE A 362 -16.90 1.97 21.66
CA ILE A 362 -17.37 3.18 21.01
C ILE A 362 -16.24 4.21 20.99
N VAL A 363 -15.92 4.70 19.80
CA VAL A 363 -15.02 5.84 19.57
C VAL A 363 -15.78 7.02 18.95
N TYR A 364 -15.28 8.22 19.23
CA TYR A 364 -15.97 9.48 18.94
C TYR A 364 -15.15 10.41 18.03
N GLN A 365 -14.14 9.87 17.34
CA GLN A 365 -13.39 10.56 16.28
C GLN A 365 -13.26 9.63 15.07
N ASN A 366 -13.31 10.18 13.84
CA ASN A 366 -13.23 9.38 12.61
C ASN A 366 -11.84 8.71 12.50
N GLU A 367 -10.81 9.44 12.93
CA GLU A 367 -9.40 9.10 12.90
C GLU A 367 -9.03 8.08 13.99
N ALA A 368 -9.95 7.78 14.91
CA ALA A 368 -9.76 6.77 15.96
C ALA A 368 -9.89 5.33 15.44
N ILE A 369 -10.32 5.15 14.20
CA ILE A 369 -10.56 3.83 13.60
C ILE A 369 -10.18 3.81 12.12
N ARG A 370 -9.69 2.67 11.67
CA ARG A 370 -9.55 2.38 10.24
C ARG A 370 -9.76 0.91 9.92
N PRO A 371 -10.30 0.56 8.74
CA PRO A 371 -10.38 -0.82 8.30
C PRO A 371 -8.99 -1.39 7.99
N LEU A 372 -8.75 -2.65 8.39
CA LEU A 372 -7.50 -3.39 8.12
C LEU A 372 -7.72 -4.57 7.20
N PHE A 373 -8.82 -5.30 7.40
CA PHE A 373 -9.16 -6.49 6.63
C PHE A 373 -10.66 -6.56 6.36
N LEU A 374 -11.00 -7.14 5.21
CA LEU A 374 -12.36 -7.60 4.88
C LEU A 374 -12.36 -9.13 4.96
N VAL A 375 -13.27 -9.69 5.74
CA VAL A 375 -13.50 -11.14 5.86
C VAL A 375 -14.83 -11.47 5.20
N VAL A 376 -14.79 -12.38 4.22
CA VAL A 376 -15.96 -12.94 3.54
C VAL A 376 -16.14 -14.37 4.02
N TYR A 377 -17.36 -14.73 4.43
CA TYR A 377 -17.68 -15.98 5.11
C TYR A 377 -19.12 -16.42 4.84
N ASN A 378 -19.42 -17.69 5.13
CA ASN A 378 -20.76 -18.26 4.92
C ASN A 378 -21.82 -17.73 5.90
#